data_AF-A0A2W4XKG1-F1
#
_entry.id   AF-A0A2W4XKG1-F1
#
_cell.length_a   1.000
_cell.length_b   1.000
_cell.length_c   1.000
_cell.angle_alpha   90.00
_cell.angle_beta   90.00
_cell.angle_gamma   90.00
#
_symmetry.space_group_name_H-M   'P 1'
#
loop_
_entity.id
_entity.type
_entity.pdbx_description
1 polymer ?
#
loop_
_entity_poly.entity_id
_entity_poly.type
_entity_poly.pdbx_seq_one_letter_code
_entity_poly.pdbx_strand_id
1 'polypeptide(L)'
;MQILLALGLALSQPQAIDGDTLRDAEGERYRVENIDAPETGPRSECPEERVLGAAATAYVAAWLQQARSVEAHPVGRRDRYGRVVARIEIDGVDLGERLITRGLAQPWRGRKATFCAGAWLLPAAR
;
A
#
# COMPACT_ATOMS: atom_id res chain seq x y z
N MET A 1 -22.05 -13.02 -19.86
CA MET A 1 -21.00 -12.12 -19.36
C MET A 1 -20.09 -12.95 -18.47
N GLN A 2 -18.97 -13.46 -19.00
CA GLN A 2 -18.00 -14.21 -18.20
C GLN A 2 -17.21 -13.19 -17.39
N ILE A 3 -17.47 -13.13 -16.09
CA ILE A 3 -16.61 -12.44 -15.15
C ILE A 3 -15.33 -13.28 -15.11
N LEU A 4 -14.27 -12.81 -15.77
CA LEU A 4 -12.91 -13.28 -15.50
C LEU A 4 -12.63 -12.87 -14.05
N LEU A 5 -12.83 -13.80 -13.11
CA LEU A 5 -12.21 -13.72 -11.79
C LEU A 5 -10.70 -13.72 -12.05
N ALA A 6 -10.08 -12.54 -12.00
CA ALA A 6 -8.63 -12.45 -11.94
C ALA A 6 -8.22 -13.19 -10.66
N LEU A 7 -7.64 -14.38 -10.82
CA LEU A 7 -7.25 -15.24 -9.71
C LEU A 7 -6.24 -14.48 -8.85
N GLY A 8 -6.67 -14.00 -7.67
CA GLY A 8 -5.78 -13.41 -6.68
C GLY A 8 -4.88 -14.49 -6.08
N LEU A 9 -3.64 -14.14 -5.79
CA LEU A 9 -2.77 -14.95 -4.93
C LEU A 9 -3.13 -14.65 -3.48
N ALA A 10 -3.56 -15.66 -2.74
CA ALA A 10 -3.73 -15.54 -1.30
C ALA A 10 -2.36 -15.33 -0.64
N LEU A 11 -2.20 -14.24 0.10
CA LEU A 11 -0.98 -13.94 0.84
C LEU A 11 -0.98 -14.67 2.18
N SER A 12 0.04 -15.48 2.44
CA SER A 12 0.21 -16.19 3.71
C SER A 12 0.89 -15.27 4.74
N GLN A 13 0.35 -15.19 5.96
CA GLN A 13 0.89 -14.39 7.09
C GLN A 13 1.46 -13.00 6.69
N PRO A 14 0.70 -12.19 5.94
CA PRO A 14 1.20 -10.93 5.41
C PRO A 14 1.57 -9.95 6.53
N GLN A 15 2.69 -9.25 6.34
CA GLN A 15 3.21 -8.24 7.26
C GLN A 15 3.40 -6.92 6.52
N ALA A 16 2.99 -5.82 7.14
CA ALA A 16 3.31 -4.50 6.64
C ALA A 16 4.80 -4.19 6.89
N ILE A 17 5.51 -3.81 5.83
CA ILE A 17 6.85 -3.21 5.93
C ILE A 17 6.70 -1.70 6.12
N ASP A 18 5.89 -1.07 5.27
CA ASP A 18 5.43 0.31 5.35
C ASP A 18 4.02 0.42 4.74
N GLY A 19 3.49 1.64 4.59
CA GLY A 19 2.10 1.87 4.19
C GLY A 19 1.72 1.33 2.80
N ASP A 20 2.67 1.11 1.89
CA ASP A 20 2.41 0.58 0.55
C ASP A 20 3.22 -0.68 0.21
N THR A 21 3.97 -1.24 1.17
CA THR A 21 4.74 -2.46 0.99
C THR A 21 4.35 -3.54 1.98
N LEU A 22 3.93 -4.70 1.47
CA LEU A 22 3.69 -5.92 2.24
C LEU A 22 4.76 -6.98 1.98
N ARG A 23 4.89 -7.93 2.89
CA ARG A 23 5.69 -9.16 2.74
C ARG A 23 4.91 -10.36 3.23
N ASP A 24 4.97 -11.48 2.51
CA ASP A 24 4.37 -12.76 2.94
C ASP A 24 5.34 -13.61 3.78
N ALA A 25 4.89 -14.80 4.20
CA ALA A 25 5.72 -15.72 5.00
C ALA A 25 6.94 -16.24 4.24
N GLU A 26 6.84 -16.33 2.91
CA GLU A 26 7.89 -16.79 2.02
C GLU A 26 8.94 -15.69 1.75
N GLY A 27 8.65 -14.45 2.14
CA GLY A 27 9.55 -13.30 2.03
C GLY A 27 9.39 -12.52 0.72
N GLU A 28 8.43 -12.86 -0.13
CA GLU A 28 8.10 -12.10 -1.33
C GLU A 28 7.50 -10.75 -0.93
N ARG A 29 7.86 -9.69 -1.66
CA ARG A 29 7.47 -8.32 -1.32
C ARG A 29 6.53 -7.78 -2.37
N TYR A 30 5.45 -7.17 -1.91
CA TYR A 30 4.39 -6.63 -2.76
C TYR A 30 4.31 -5.12 -2.57
N ARG A 31 4.36 -4.36 -3.67
CA ARG A 31 4.08 -2.92 -3.72
C ARG A 31 2.64 -2.72 -4.17
N VAL A 32 1.83 -2.08 -3.34
CA VAL A 32 0.43 -1.74 -3.65
C VAL A 32 0.39 -0.83 -4.87
N GLU A 33 -0.31 -1.21 -5.94
CA GLU A 33 -0.07 -0.59 -7.27
C GLU A 33 -0.67 0.81 -7.46
N ASN A 34 -1.79 1.11 -6.81
CA ASN A 34 -2.59 2.32 -7.02
C ASN A 34 -2.26 3.51 -6.10
N ILE A 35 -1.28 3.37 -5.20
CA ILE A 35 -0.95 4.41 -4.20
C ILE A 35 0.54 4.77 -4.14
N ASP A 36 0.84 5.85 -3.45
CA ASP A 36 2.12 6.14 -2.82
C ASP A 36 1.87 6.41 -1.33
N ALA A 37 2.63 5.77 -0.45
CA ALA A 37 2.54 5.99 1.00
C ALA A 37 3.75 6.79 1.51
N PRO A 38 3.59 7.57 2.59
CA PRO A 38 4.71 8.29 3.20
C PRO A 38 5.80 7.33 3.70
N GLU A 39 7.06 7.68 3.46
CA GLU A 39 8.21 6.86 3.86
C GLU A 39 8.40 6.82 5.39
N THR A 40 8.99 5.72 5.87
CA THR A 40 9.21 5.50 7.31
C THR A 40 10.68 5.70 7.72
N GLY A 41 10.90 6.04 8.99
CA GLY A 41 12.23 6.02 9.59
C GLY A 41 13.24 6.90 8.84
N PRO A 42 14.49 6.43 8.62
CA PRO A 42 15.51 7.21 7.92
C PRO A 42 15.19 7.57 6.47
N ARG A 43 14.18 6.95 5.85
CA ARG A 43 13.77 7.22 4.46
C ARG A 43 12.81 8.42 4.34
N SER A 44 12.25 8.90 5.45
CA SER A 44 11.42 10.10 5.47
C SER A 44 12.24 11.35 5.13
N GLU A 45 11.74 12.20 4.24
CA GLU A 45 12.33 13.48 3.83
C GLU A 45 12.15 14.56 4.90
N CYS A 46 11.14 14.42 5.77
CA CYS A 46 10.86 15.36 6.85
C CYS A 46 10.17 14.67 8.07
N PRO A 47 10.12 15.34 9.24
CA PRO A 47 9.44 14.81 10.43
C PRO A 47 7.95 14.51 10.21
N GLU A 48 7.24 15.32 9.41
CA GLU A 48 5.83 15.14 9.12
C GLU A 48 5.57 13.86 8.32
N GLU A 49 6.37 13.62 7.27
CA GLU A 49 6.31 12.37 6.49
C GLU A 49 6.57 11.17 7.40
N ARG A 50 7.55 11.26 8.31
CA ARG A 50 7.85 10.17 9.25
C ARG A 50 6.64 9.81 10.13
N VAL A 51 5.94 10.82 10.66
CA VAL A 51 4.75 10.61 11.49
C VAL A 51 3.63 9.97 10.67
N LEU A 52 3.39 10.47 9.46
CA LEU A 52 2.37 9.91 8.56
C LEU A 52 2.71 8.49 8.11
N GLY A 53 3.97 8.20 7.80
CA GLY A 53 4.45 6.88 7.40
C GLY A 53 4.30 5.87 8.54
N ALA A 54 4.59 6.28 9.78
CA ALA A 54 4.34 5.45 10.96
C ALA A 54 2.84 5.18 11.15
N ALA A 55 1.99 6.20 10.98
CA ALA A 55 0.54 6.06 11.07
C ALA A 55 -0.04 5.12 10.00
N ALA A 56 0.42 5.27 8.74
CA ALA A 56 0.03 4.40 7.63
C ALA A 56 0.42 2.95 7.91
N THR A 57 1.69 2.71 8.27
CA THR A 57 2.20 1.37 8.61
C THR A 57 1.41 0.73 9.75
N ALA A 58 1.16 1.47 10.83
CA ALA A 58 0.41 0.98 11.99
C ALA A 58 -1.03 0.62 11.63
N TYR A 59 -1.67 1.43 10.78
CA TYR A 59 -3.02 1.16 10.30
C TYR A 59 -3.09 -0.13 9.48
N VAL A 60 -2.17 -0.31 8.52
CA VAL A 60 -2.11 -1.54 7.71
C VAL A 60 -1.84 -2.76 8.59
N ALA A 61 -0.88 -2.67 9.51
CA ALA A 61 -0.56 -3.77 10.41
C ALA A 61 -1.75 -4.18 11.30
N ALA A 62 -2.51 -3.20 11.83
CA ALA A 62 -3.70 -3.48 12.62
C ALA A 62 -4.82 -4.11 11.79
N TRP A 63 -4.99 -3.69 10.53
CA TRP A 63 -5.99 -4.27 9.64
C TRP A 63 -5.63 -5.71 9.25
N LEU A 64 -4.36 -5.99 8.95
CA LEU A 64 -3.88 -7.34 8.64
C LEU A 64 -4.08 -8.31 9.83
N GLN A 65 -3.91 -7.85 11.07
CA GLN A 65 -4.16 -8.68 12.27
C GLN A 65 -5.62 -9.13 12.42
N GLN A 66 -6.56 -8.39 11.83
CA GLN A 66 -8.00 -8.67 11.90
C GLN A 66 -8.53 -9.33 10.62
N ALA A 67 -7.70 -9.44 9.59
CA ALA A 67 -8.09 -9.92 8.28
C ALA A 67 -8.41 -11.42 8.27
N ARG A 68 -9.47 -11.80 7.56
CA ARG A 68 -9.78 -13.22 7.28
C ARG A 68 -9.14 -13.67 5.98
N SER A 69 -9.04 -12.78 4.99
CA SER A 69 -8.31 -13.02 3.75
C SER A 69 -7.50 -11.80 3.32
N VAL A 70 -6.35 -12.08 2.70
CA VAL A 70 -5.53 -11.07 2.04
C VAL A 70 -5.13 -11.62 0.68
N GLU A 71 -5.45 -10.88 -0.37
CA GLU A 71 -5.24 -11.30 -1.75
C GLU A 71 -4.39 -10.26 -2.49
N ALA A 72 -3.38 -10.74 -3.20
CA ALA A 72 -2.62 -9.94 -4.15
C ALA A 72 -3.08 -10.26 -5.57
N HIS A 73 -3.35 -9.23 -6.36
CA HIS A 73 -3.63 -9.33 -7.78
C HIS A 73 -2.47 -8.67 -8.54
N PRO A 74 -1.43 -9.45 -8.95
CA PRO A 74 -0.28 -8.90 -9.64
C PRO A 74 -0.67 -8.27 -10.97
N VAL A 75 -0.08 -7.10 -11.27
CA VAL A 75 -0.32 -6.38 -12.53
C VAL A 75 0.74 -6.68 -13.60
N GLY A 76 1.36 -7.86 -13.52
CA GLY A 76 2.29 -8.37 -14.52
C GLY A 76 3.67 -7.71 -14.56
N ARG A 77 4.08 -6.98 -13.50
CA ARG A 77 5.41 -6.36 -13.43
C ARG A 77 6.02 -6.43 -12.02
N ARG A 78 7.33 -6.27 -11.97
CA ARG A 78 8.09 -5.95 -10.76
C ARG A 78 8.64 -4.53 -10.85
N ASP A 79 8.84 -3.88 -9.72
CA ASP A 79 9.51 -2.58 -9.68
C ASP A 79 11.05 -2.72 -9.70
N ARG A 80 11.77 -1.59 -9.68
CA ARG A 80 13.25 -1.57 -9.69
C ARG A 80 13.90 -2.22 -8.47
N TYR A 81 13.13 -2.45 -7.40
CA TYR A 81 13.59 -3.10 -6.18
C TYR A 81 13.23 -4.59 -6.14
N GLY A 82 12.67 -5.11 -7.24
CA GLY A 82 12.24 -6.48 -7.37
C GLY A 82 10.92 -6.81 -6.67
N ARG A 83 10.17 -5.82 -6.15
CA ARG A 83 8.85 -6.08 -5.53
C ARG A 83 7.82 -6.42 -6.60
N VAL A 84 6.96 -7.40 -6.35
CA VAL A 84 5.77 -7.64 -7.16
C VAL A 84 4.87 -6.41 -7.06
N VAL A 85 4.48 -5.83 -8.19
CA VAL A 85 3.48 -4.76 -8.17
C VAL A 85 2.11 -5.40 -8.26
N ALA A 86 1.23 -5.10 -7.32
CA ALA A 86 -0.08 -5.74 -7.22
C ALA A 86 -1.13 -4.80 -6.62
N ARG A 87 -2.39 -4.96 -7.03
CA ARG A 87 -3.52 -4.51 -6.22
C ARG A 87 -3.64 -5.47 -5.03
N ILE A 88 -3.82 -4.93 -3.83
CA ILE A 88 -3.97 -5.73 -2.61
C ILE A 88 -5.39 -5.54 -2.08
N GLU A 89 -6.05 -6.66 -1.79
CA GLU A 89 -7.35 -6.69 -1.13
C GLU A 89 -7.22 -7.33 0.25
N ILE A 90 -7.88 -6.73 1.25
CA ILE A 90 -8.04 -7.27 2.60
C ILE A 90 -9.53 -7.44 2.85
N ASP A 91 -9.99 -8.68 3.04
CA ASP A 91 -11.40 -9.04 3.15
C ASP A 91 -12.27 -8.49 1.99
N GLY A 92 -11.73 -8.51 0.76
CA GLY A 92 -12.39 -8.01 -0.45
C GLY A 92 -12.41 -6.48 -0.60
N VAL A 93 -11.68 -5.76 0.25
CA VAL A 93 -11.56 -4.30 0.20
C VAL A 93 -10.17 -3.91 -0.30
N ASP A 94 -10.12 -3.05 -1.31
CA ASP A 94 -8.87 -2.48 -1.84
C ASP A 94 -8.11 -1.70 -0.75
N LEU A 95 -6.88 -2.15 -0.46
CA LEU A 95 -6.00 -1.54 0.54
C LEU A 95 -5.64 -0.11 0.16
N GLY A 96 -5.36 0.14 -1.11
CA GLY A 96 -4.96 1.46 -1.60
C GLY A 96 -6.07 2.50 -1.43
N GLU A 97 -7.28 2.17 -1.88
CA GLU A 97 -8.45 3.04 -1.74
C GLU A 97 -8.77 3.31 -0.27
N ARG A 98 -8.62 2.31 0.60
CA ARG A 98 -8.80 2.48 2.04
C ARG A 98 -7.81 3.48 2.62
N LEU A 99 -6.54 3.42 2.22
CA LEU A 99 -5.50 4.33 2.71
C LEU A 99 -5.70 5.76 2.18
N ILE A 100 -6.07 5.92 0.91
CA ILE A 100 -6.42 7.23 0.33
C ILE A 100 -7.58 7.87 1.11
N THR A 101 -8.67 7.11 1.32
CA THR A 101 -9.86 7.62 2.03
C THR A 101 -9.55 8.06 3.47
N ARG A 102 -8.53 7.46 4.09
CA ARG A 102 -8.06 7.81 5.44
C ARG A 102 -7.01 8.91 5.49
N GLY A 103 -6.58 9.43 4.34
CA GLY A 103 -5.49 10.40 4.26
C GLY A 103 -4.12 9.81 4.64
N LEU A 104 -3.94 8.51 4.48
CA LEU A 104 -2.70 7.78 4.82
C LEU A 104 -1.84 7.45 3.59
N ALA A 105 -2.34 7.73 2.38
CA ALA A 105 -1.63 7.58 1.12
C ALA A 105 -2.20 8.53 0.07
N GLN A 106 -1.46 8.76 -1.02
CA GLN A 106 -1.94 9.47 -2.20
C GLN A 106 -2.11 8.51 -3.38
N PRO A 107 -2.99 8.81 -4.37
CA PRO A 107 -3.05 8.05 -5.61
C PRO A 107 -1.70 8.03 -6.34
N TRP A 108 -1.31 6.88 -6.87
CA TRP A 108 -0.10 6.76 -7.68
C TRP A 108 -0.26 7.53 -9.00
N ARG A 109 0.61 8.51 -9.25
CA ARG A 109 0.58 9.36 -10.46
C ARG A 109 1.84 9.19 -11.33
N GLY A 110 2.49 8.04 -11.23
CA GLY A 110 3.73 7.74 -11.96
C GLY A 110 4.99 8.36 -11.34
N ARG A 111 4.88 9.02 -10.19
CA ARG A 111 5.99 9.58 -9.42
C ARG A 111 5.68 9.57 -7.93
N LYS A 112 6.74 9.61 -7.10
CA LYS A 112 6.63 9.76 -5.65
C LYS A 112 5.89 11.06 -5.31
N ALA A 113 4.99 10.99 -4.34
CA ALA A 113 4.30 12.13 -3.77
C ALA A 113 5.16 12.80 -2.68
N THR A 114 4.87 14.08 -2.40
CA THR A 114 5.44 14.78 -1.25
C THR A 114 4.47 14.72 -0.08
N PHE A 115 4.99 14.29 1.07
CA PHE A 115 4.25 14.22 2.34
C PHE A 115 4.70 15.29 3.36
N CYS A 116 5.60 16.18 2.96
CA CYS A 116 6.09 17.27 3.78
C CYS A 116 5.19 18.51 3.72
N ALA A 117 5.25 19.32 4.78
CA ALA A 117 4.63 20.65 4.85
C ALA A 117 3.14 20.71 4.45
N GLY A 118 2.34 19.69 4.79
CA GLY A 118 0.90 19.65 4.50
C GLY A 118 0.52 19.43 3.04
N ALA A 119 1.48 19.14 2.16
CA ALA A 119 1.24 18.88 0.74
C ALA A 119 0.32 17.65 0.47
N TRP A 120 0.12 16.79 1.48
CA TRP A 120 -0.77 15.63 1.42
C TRP A 120 -2.25 15.95 1.69
N LEU A 121 -2.56 17.16 2.19
CA LEU A 121 -3.92 17.63 2.44
C LEU A 121 -4.60 18.23 1.20
N LEU A 122 -3.89 18.36 0.08
CA LEU A 122 -4.47 18.87 -1.15
C LEU A 122 -5.45 17.83 -1.70
N PRO A 123 -6.72 18.21 -1.97
CA PRO A 123 -7.67 17.28 -2.57
C PRO A 123 -7.07 16.73 -3.86
N ALA A 124 -7.26 15.43 -4.10
CA ALA A 124 -6.86 14.81 -5.35
C ALA A 124 -7.40 15.66 -6.50
N ALA A 125 -6.51 16.34 -7.21
CA ALA A 125 -6.89 17.13 -8.38
C ALA A 125 -7.69 16.20 -9.30
N ARG A 126 -8.96 16.58 -9.50
CA ARG A 126 -9.94 15.87 -10.34
C ARG A 126 -9.49 15.88 -11.79
#